data_AF-A0A6J5XYN5-F1
#
_entry.id   AF-A0A6J5XYN5-F1
#
_cell.length_a   1.000
_cell.length_b   1.000
_cell.length_c   1.000
_cell.angle_alpha   90.00
_cell.angle_beta   90.00
_cell.angle_gamma   90.00
#
_symmetry.space_group_name_H-M   'P 1'
#
loop_
_entity.id
_entity.type
_entity.pdbx_description
1 polymer ?
#
loop_
_entity_poly.entity_id
_entity_poly.type
_entity_poly.pdbx_seq_one_letter_code
_entity_poly.pdbx_strand_id
1 'polypeptide(L)'
;MPDHILDDIWKDVQDNTDVPYAYRSHCLKVVGNKWGDWKCRLTKYETNEEHLAITPAQVPTDQWKILVKYWGLPDVKGCSKANKANCALRSAPHRIGRTSFAKNQFNQYLEEREEHEQDEDYREEVSTKVMGLMDMDIVSDIKENSIREELERQYQSQIDDLSLIMNLNLEISFKYEDLSSQIHLMKAHVGFQVNPTESGSGHV
;
A
#
# COMPACT_ATOMS: atom_id res chain seq x y z
N MET A 1 -4.77 2.20 11.91
CA MET A 1 -5.68 1.89 13.04
C MET A 1 -4.84 1.05 13.98
N PRO A 2 -4.86 1.27 15.30
CA PRO A 2 -4.03 0.48 16.21
C PRO A 2 -4.32 -1.02 16.06
N ASP A 3 -3.27 -1.85 16.15
CA ASP A 3 -3.37 -3.29 15.86
C ASP A 3 -4.36 -4.02 16.77
N HIS A 4 -4.44 -3.64 18.05
CA HIS A 4 -5.42 -4.21 19.00
C HIS A 4 -6.87 -4.03 18.54
N ILE A 5 -7.20 -2.92 17.85
CA ILE A 5 -8.57 -2.70 17.34
C ILE A 5 -8.83 -3.60 16.11
N LEU A 6 -7.80 -3.89 15.31
CA LEU A 6 -7.94 -4.82 14.19
C LEU A 6 -8.19 -6.25 14.68
N ASP A 7 -7.56 -6.63 15.78
CA ASP A 7 -7.76 -7.93 16.42
C ASP A 7 -9.15 -8.05 17.05
N ASP A 8 -9.64 -7.01 17.72
CA ASP A 8 -11.00 -6.97 18.26
C ASP A 8 -12.07 -7.07 17.16
N ILE A 9 -11.89 -6.35 16.05
CA ILE A 9 -12.80 -6.44 14.88
C ILE A 9 -12.75 -7.83 14.26
N TRP A 10 -11.56 -8.41 14.13
CA TRP A 10 -11.43 -9.75 13.57
C TRP A 10 -12.08 -10.80 14.46
N LYS A 11 -11.94 -10.66 15.78
CA LYS A 11 -12.63 -11.52 16.75
C LYS A 11 -14.15 -11.42 16.62
N ASP A 12 -14.70 -10.21 16.50
CA ASP A 12 -16.14 -10.01 16.29
C ASP A 12 -16.62 -10.66 14.97
N VAL A 13 -15.83 -10.58 13.90
CA VAL A 13 -16.14 -11.28 12.64
C VAL A 13 -16.16 -12.79 12.83
N GLN A 14 -15.20 -13.35 13.56
CA GLN A 14 -15.16 -14.79 13.86
C GLN A 14 -16.32 -15.25 14.75
N ASP A 15 -16.72 -14.44 15.73
CA ASP A 15 -17.81 -14.77 16.65
C ASP A 15 -19.18 -14.73 15.94
N ASN A 16 -19.33 -13.93 14.88
CA ASN A 16 -20.58 -13.76 14.14
C ASN A 16 -20.64 -14.50 12.80
N THR A 17 -19.54 -15.08 12.31
CA THR A 17 -19.48 -15.76 11.00
C THR A 17 -18.50 -16.93 10.97
N ASP A 18 -18.80 -17.96 10.17
CA ASP A 18 -17.93 -19.13 9.94
C ASP A 18 -16.81 -18.85 8.92
N VAL A 19 -16.28 -17.62 8.90
CA VAL A 19 -15.32 -17.17 7.89
C VAL A 19 -13.91 -17.73 8.19
N PRO A 20 -13.24 -18.38 7.22
CA PRO A 20 -11.89 -18.89 7.42
C PRO A 20 -10.87 -17.76 7.58
N TYR A 21 -9.80 -18.02 8.35
CA TYR A 21 -8.75 -17.03 8.64
C TYR A 21 -8.07 -16.46 7.39
N ALA A 22 -8.02 -17.22 6.29
CA ALA A 22 -7.51 -16.75 5.00
C ALA A 22 -8.23 -15.49 4.48
N TYR A 23 -9.48 -15.26 4.92
CA TYR A 23 -10.28 -14.11 4.52
C TYR A 23 -10.09 -12.88 5.43
N ARG A 24 -9.31 -13.00 6.51
CA ARG A 24 -9.03 -11.92 7.47
C ARG A 24 -8.55 -10.65 6.80
N SER A 25 -7.61 -10.77 5.88
CA SER A 25 -7.06 -9.63 5.14
C SER A 25 -8.15 -8.91 4.33
N HIS A 26 -9.06 -9.66 3.70
CA HIS A 26 -10.18 -9.11 2.94
C HIS A 26 -11.19 -8.40 3.85
N CYS A 27 -11.60 -9.03 4.95
CA CYS A 27 -12.50 -8.43 5.94
C CYS A 27 -11.95 -7.11 6.48
N LEU A 28 -10.69 -7.12 6.93
CA LEU A 28 -10.03 -5.92 7.46
C LEU A 28 -9.88 -4.83 6.40
N LYS A 29 -9.62 -5.20 5.14
CA LYS A 29 -9.60 -4.24 4.01
C LYS A 29 -10.97 -3.58 3.81
N VAL A 30 -12.05 -4.35 3.81
CA VAL A 30 -13.42 -3.81 3.66
C VAL A 30 -13.79 -2.89 4.81
N VAL A 31 -13.49 -3.29 6.05
CA VAL A 31 -13.73 -2.45 7.24
C VAL A 31 -12.88 -1.18 7.19
N GLY A 32 -11.61 -1.29 6.82
CA GLY A 32 -10.70 -0.16 6.64
C GLY A 32 -11.22 0.84 5.60
N ASN A 33 -11.75 0.35 4.48
CA ASN A 33 -12.37 1.19 3.45
C ASN A 33 -13.62 1.90 3.99
N LYS A 34 -14.54 1.18 4.66
CA LYS A 34 -15.73 1.78 5.28
C LYS A 34 -15.37 2.85 6.31
N TRP A 35 -14.34 2.60 7.11
CA TRP A 35 -13.81 3.57 8.07
C TRP A 35 -13.21 4.79 7.37
N GLY A 36 -12.48 4.60 6.28
CA GLY A 36 -11.98 5.66 5.41
C GLY A 36 -13.12 6.54 4.87
N ASP A 37 -14.12 5.92 4.27
CA ASP A 37 -15.31 6.60 3.72
C ASP A 37 -16.08 7.38 4.77
N TRP A 38 -16.22 6.82 5.98
CA TRP A 38 -16.84 7.52 7.10
C TRP A 38 -16.04 8.75 7.52
N LYS A 39 -14.70 8.62 7.68
CA LYS A 39 -13.83 9.76 8.01
C LYS A 39 -13.85 10.86 6.96
N CYS A 40 -13.88 10.52 5.67
CA CYS A 40 -13.97 11.51 4.58
C CYS A 40 -15.24 12.39 4.68
N ARG A 41 -16.32 11.88 5.26
CA ARG A 41 -17.56 12.66 5.48
C ARG A 41 -17.43 13.66 6.63
N LEU A 42 -16.49 13.43 7.54
CA LEU A 42 -16.18 14.30 8.68
C LEU A 42 -15.23 15.42 8.29
N THR A 43 -14.35 15.19 7.31
CA THR A 43 -13.39 16.18 6.83
C THR A 43 -14.03 17.16 5.83
N LYS A 44 -14.91 18.04 6.30
CA LYS A 44 -15.48 19.12 5.48
C LYS A 44 -14.73 20.46 5.62
N TYR A 45 -13.84 20.57 6.61
CA TYR A 45 -13.19 21.81 7.00
C TYR A 45 -11.70 21.79 6.68
N GLU A 46 -11.14 22.94 6.32
CA GLU A 46 -9.74 23.07 5.88
C GLU A 46 -8.79 23.30 7.06
N THR A 47 -9.29 23.84 8.18
CA THR A 47 -8.45 24.25 9.32
C THR A 47 -8.65 23.35 10.53
N ASN A 48 -7.56 23.00 11.23
CA ASN A 48 -7.59 22.17 12.44
C ASN A 48 -8.44 22.78 13.57
N GLU A 49 -8.51 24.12 13.65
CA GLU A 49 -9.30 24.87 14.64
C GLU A 49 -10.80 24.72 14.41
N GLU A 50 -11.23 24.70 13.14
CA GLU A 50 -12.62 24.46 12.74
C GLU A 50 -13.05 23.03 13.08
N HIS A 51 -12.15 22.06 12.92
CA HIS A 51 -12.38 20.67 13.34
C HIS A 51 -12.58 20.54 14.85
N LEU A 52 -11.78 21.24 15.66
CA LEU A 52 -11.92 21.19 17.13
C LEU A 52 -13.22 21.84 17.62
N ALA A 53 -13.71 22.88 16.93
CA ALA A 53 -14.95 23.56 17.27
C ALA A 53 -16.20 22.72 16.97
N ILE A 54 -16.16 21.86 15.95
CA ILE A 54 -17.29 21.02 15.52
C ILE A 54 -16.95 19.56 15.85
N THR A 55 -17.14 19.19 17.12
CA THR A 55 -17.02 17.78 17.53
C THR A 55 -18.29 17.03 17.10
N PRO A 56 -18.21 16.03 16.20
CA PRO A 56 -19.39 15.26 15.80
C PRO A 56 -19.94 14.46 16.98
N ALA A 57 -21.24 14.51 17.23
CA ALA A 57 -21.88 13.83 18.38
C ALA A 57 -21.68 12.29 18.40
N GLN A 58 -21.34 11.70 17.25
CA GLN A 58 -21.10 10.27 17.11
C GLN A 58 -19.68 9.84 17.48
N VAL A 59 -18.77 10.78 17.72
CA VAL A 59 -17.35 10.49 17.98
C VAL A 59 -16.99 10.91 19.40
N PRO A 60 -16.41 10.01 20.21
CA PRO A 60 -15.89 10.40 21.53
C PRO A 60 -14.85 11.52 21.40
N THR A 61 -14.96 12.54 22.26
CA THR A 61 -14.12 13.76 22.20
C THR A 61 -12.62 13.45 22.22
N ASP A 62 -12.20 12.43 22.97
CA ASP A 62 -10.79 12.06 23.07
C ASP A 62 -10.28 11.42 21.77
N GLN A 63 -11.10 10.58 21.12
CA GLN A 63 -10.78 10.02 19.81
C GLN A 63 -10.76 11.11 18.73
N TRP A 64 -11.66 12.10 18.83
CA TRP A 64 -11.69 13.24 17.92
C TRP A 64 -10.41 14.08 18.00
N LYS A 65 -9.92 14.41 19.19
CA LYS A 65 -8.65 15.13 19.38
C LYS A 65 -7.47 14.40 18.74
N ILE A 66 -7.39 13.08 18.91
CA ILE A 66 -6.35 12.25 18.31
C ILE A 66 -6.43 12.33 16.79
N LEU A 67 -7.64 12.27 16.23
CA LEU A 67 -7.88 12.31 14.78
C LEU A 67 -7.50 13.66 14.17
N VAL A 68 -7.90 14.77 14.82
CA VAL A 68 -7.54 16.12 14.37
C VAL A 68 -6.03 16.34 14.44
N LYS A 69 -5.36 15.85 15.50
CA LYS A 69 -3.89 15.87 15.59
C LYS A 69 -3.25 15.10 14.44
N TYR A 70 -3.76 13.92 14.11
CA TYR A 70 -3.27 13.09 13.02
C TYR A 70 -3.38 13.81 11.66
N TRP A 71 -4.52 14.42 11.35
CA TRP A 71 -4.69 15.22 10.12
C TRP A 71 -3.80 16.47 10.07
N GLY A 72 -3.38 16.97 11.23
CA GLY A 72 -2.45 18.09 11.36
C GLY A 72 -0.99 17.75 11.03
N LEU A 73 -0.61 16.47 10.99
CA LEU A 73 0.77 16.06 10.75
C LEU A 73 1.24 16.45 9.34
N PRO A 74 2.50 16.92 9.19
CA PRO A 74 3.03 17.40 7.90
C PRO A 74 3.01 16.30 6.84
N ASP A 75 3.32 15.06 7.21
CA ASP A 75 3.33 13.90 6.29
C ASP A 75 1.94 13.63 5.73
N VAL A 76 0.92 13.62 6.59
CA VAL A 76 -0.48 13.38 6.21
C VAL A 76 -1.00 14.50 5.31
N LYS A 77 -0.65 15.76 5.60
CA LYS A 77 -0.97 16.90 4.73
C LYS A 77 -0.24 16.83 3.39
N GLY A 78 1.02 16.40 3.39
CA GLY A 78 1.82 16.17 2.20
C GLY A 78 1.19 15.11 1.29
N CYS A 79 0.84 13.95 1.85
CA CYS A 79 0.13 12.90 1.14
C CYS A 79 -1.22 13.38 0.59
N SER A 80 -1.99 14.15 1.37
CA SER A 80 -3.27 14.70 0.92
C SER A 80 -3.11 15.67 -0.26
N LYS A 81 -2.13 16.59 -0.19
CA LYS A 81 -1.81 17.53 -1.27
C LYS A 81 -1.37 16.79 -2.54
N ALA A 82 -0.50 15.80 -2.41
CA ALA A 82 -0.05 14.96 -3.53
C ALA A 82 -1.23 14.19 -4.13
N ASN A 83 -2.10 13.60 -3.32
CA ASN A 83 -3.26 12.85 -3.79
C ASN A 83 -4.28 13.77 -4.48
N LYS A 84 -4.47 15.00 -4.00
CA LYS A 84 -5.31 16.03 -4.66
C LYS A 84 -4.73 16.42 -6.02
N ALA A 85 -3.41 16.61 -6.12
CA ALA A 85 -2.73 16.86 -7.38
C ALA A 85 -2.87 15.68 -8.36
N ASN A 86 -2.69 14.44 -7.87
CA ASN A 86 -2.90 13.24 -8.66
C ASN A 86 -4.35 13.12 -9.15
N CYS A 87 -5.34 13.37 -8.30
CA CYS A 87 -6.75 13.42 -8.70
C CYS A 87 -7.06 14.49 -9.74
N ALA A 88 -6.37 15.64 -9.71
CA ALA A 88 -6.51 16.67 -10.73
C ALA A 88 -5.87 16.27 -12.08
N LEU A 89 -4.83 15.43 -12.04
CA LEU A 89 -4.19 14.84 -13.22
C LEU A 89 -4.94 13.65 -13.80
N ARG A 90 -5.84 13.02 -13.03
CA ARG A 90 -6.71 11.96 -13.55
C ARG A 90 -7.61 12.59 -14.61
N SER A 91 -7.42 12.15 -15.86
CA SER A 91 -8.35 12.40 -16.96
C SER A 91 -9.77 12.02 -16.51
N ALA A 92 -10.77 12.76 -17.02
CA ALA A 92 -12.17 12.48 -16.75
C ALA A 92 -12.43 10.98 -16.91
N PRO A 93 -13.22 10.35 -16.00
CA PRO A 93 -13.60 8.96 -16.17
C PRO A 93 -14.15 8.77 -17.58
N HIS A 94 -13.74 7.68 -18.23
CA HIS A 94 -14.03 7.40 -19.63
C HIS A 94 -15.50 7.72 -19.92
N ARG A 95 -15.75 8.80 -20.67
CA ARG A 95 -17.11 9.32 -20.94
C ARG A 95 -17.78 8.58 -22.09
N ILE A 96 -17.48 7.29 -22.19
CA ILE A 96 -18.22 6.40 -23.05
C ILE A 96 -19.56 6.21 -22.35
N GLY A 97 -20.64 6.67 -22.98
CA GLY A 97 -21.98 6.59 -22.41
C GLY A 97 -22.48 5.14 -22.28
N ARG A 98 -23.69 4.85 -22.74
CA ARG A 98 -24.24 3.47 -22.75
C ARG A 98 -23.66 2.59 -23.86
N THR A 99 -22.83 3.13 -24.74
CA THR A 99 -22.18 2.38 -25.83
C THR A 99 -20.91 1.71 -25.30
N SER A 100 -20.52 0.55 -25.84
CA SER A 100 -19.26 -0.08 -25.44
C SER A 100 -18.07 0.58 -26.15
N PHE A 101 -16.86 0.43 -25.59
CA PHE A 101 -15.61 0.92 -26.22
C PHE A 101 -15.42 0.37 -27.63
N ALA A 102 -15.65 -0.94 -27.83
CA ALA A 102 -15.64 -1.57 -29.15
C ALA A 102 -16.60 -0.88 -30.13
N LYS A 103 -17.80 -0.51 -29.67
CA LYS A 103 -18.81 0.13 -30.52
C LYS A 103 -18.45 1.56 -30.88
N ASN A 104 -17.81 2.31 -29.99
CA ASN A 104 -17.38 3.66 -30.32
C ASN A 104 -16.18 3.67 -31.28
N GLN A 105 -15.23 2.75 -31.11
CA GLN A 105 -14.13 2.55 -32.07
C GLN A 105 -14.66 2.15 -33.44
N PHE A 106 -15.60 1.19 -33.48
CA PHE A 106 -16.26 0.77 -34.72
C PHE A 106 -16.98 1.92 -35.42
N ASN A 107 -17.75 2.72 -34.68
CA ASN A 107 -18.45 3.88 -35.25
C ASN A 107 -17.47 4.97 -35.73
N GLN A 108 -16.36 5.19 -35.03
CA GLN A 108 -15.34 6.15 -35.44
C GLN A 108 -14.72 5.77 -36.78
N TYR A 109 -14.41 4.48 -37.01
CA TYR A 109 -13.94 4.00 -38.32
C TYR A 109 -14.99 4.13 -39.43
N LEU A 110 -16.28 4.07 -39.10
CA LEU A 110 -17.36 4.27 -40.07
C LEU A 110 -17.62 5.74 -40.40
N GLU A 111 -17.36 6.67 -39.46
CA GLU A 111 -17.49 8.12 -39.70
C GLU A 111 -16.41 8.67 -40.65
N GLU A 112 -15.30 7.94 -40.87
CA GLU A 112 -14.21 8.33 -41.77
C GLU A 112 -14.55 8.17 -43.28
N ARG A 113 -15.72 7.60 -43.62
CA ARG A 113 -16.14 7.30 -45.00
C ARG A 113 -17.62 7.62 -45.26
N GLU A 114 -17.95 8.07 -46.47
CA GLU A 114 -19.32 8.43 -46.85
C GLU A 114 -20.27 7.20 -46.84
N GLU A 115 -21.50 7.34 -46.34
CA GLU A 115 -22.47 6.25 -46.08
C GLU A 115 -22.73 5.31 -47.28
N HIS A 116 -22.57 5.81 -48.50
CA HIS A 116 -22.85 5.08 -49.73
C HIS A 116 -21.74 4.11 -50.17
N GLU A 117 -20.59 4.10 -49.48
CA GLU A 117 -19.50 3.12 -49.67
C GLU A 117 -19.41 2.09 -48.53
N GLN A 118 -20.36 2.10 -47.57
CA GLN A 118 -20.36 1.20 -46.40
C GLN A 118 -21.06 -0.13 -46.68
N ASP A 119 -20.55 -0.88 -47.66
CA ASP A 119 -21.00 -2.22 -48.00
C ASP A 119 -20.72 -3.21 -46.85
N GLU A 120 -21.39 -4.38 -46.86
CA GLU A 120 -21.25 -5.41 -45.81
C GLU A 120 -19.80 -5.84 -45.61
N ASP A 121 -19.04 -6.00 -46.70
CA ASP A 121 -17.61 -6.34 -46.71
C ASP A 121 -16.76 -5.32 -45.94
N TYR A 122 -17.03 -4.02 -46.09
CA TYR A 122 -16.28 -2.98 -45.37
C TYR A 122 -16.62 -2.97 -43.88
N ARG A 123 -17.89 -3.20 -43.53
CA ARG A 123 -18.30 -3.31 -42.13
C ARG A 123 -17.63 -4.51 -41.44
N GLU A 124 -17.48 -5.62 -42.14
CA GLU A 124 -16.79 -6.81 -41.64
C GLU A 124 -15.27 -6.59 -41.51
N GLU A 125 -14.65 -5.89 -42.46
CA GLU A 125 -13.25 -5.46 -42.38
C GLU A 125 -13.00 -4.57 -41.15
N VAL A 126 -13.84 -3.55 -40.95
CA VAL A 126 -13.76 -2.66 -39.78
C VAL A 126 -13.98 -3.43 -38.48
N SER A 127 -14.95 -4.37 -38.46
CA SER A 127 -15.19 -5.22 -37.29
C SER A 127 -13.96 -6.05 -36.94
N THR A 128 -13.36 -6.70 -37.95
CA THR A 128 -12.15 -7.51 -37.80
C THR A 128 -10.97 -6.66 -37.31
N LYS A 129 -10.82 -5.45 -37.84
CA LYS A 129 -9.76 -4.52 -37.45
C LYS A 129 -9.90 -4.04 -36.00
N VAL A 130 -11.11 -3.70 -35.57
CA VAL A 130 -11.40 -3.30 -34.17
C VAL A 130 -11.12 -4.45 -33.21
N MET A 131 -11.51 -5.68 -33.57
CA MET A 131 -11.22 -6.88 -32.75
C MET A 131 -9.72 -7.20 -32.71
N GLY A 132 -9.02 -7.13 -33.83
CA GLY A 132 -7.57 -7.38 -33.89
C GLY A 132 -6.72 -6.33 -33.16
N LEU A 133 -7.18 -5.08 -33.07
CA LEU A 133 -6.55 -4.04 -32.25
C LEU A 133 -6.70 -4.34 -30.75
N MET A 134 -7.85 -4.83 -30.30
CA MET A 134 -8.05 -5.26 -28.91
C MET A 134 -7.11 -6.40 -28.53
N ASP A 135 -6.89 -7.36 -29.43
CA ASP A 135 -5.97 -8.48 -29.16
C ASP A 135 -4.51 -8.03 -29.01
N MET A 136 -4.07 -7.01 -29.76
CA MET A 136 -2.71 -6.45 -29.60
C MET A 136 -2.53 -5.70 -28.27
N ASP A 137 -3.51 -4.88 -27.89
CA ASP A 137 -3.46 -4.12 -26.62
C ASP A 137 -3.47 -5.06 -25.41
N ILE A 138 -4.26 -6.14 -25.46
CA ILE A 138 -4.28 -7.18 -24.42
C ILE A 138 -2.90 -7.87 -24.32
N VAL A 139 -2.25 -8.16 -25.45
CA VAL A 139 -0.92 -8.80 -25.46
C VAL A 139 0.17 -7.87 -24.92
N SER A 140 0.10 -6.56 -25.17
CA SER A 140 1.04 -5.61 -24.56
C SER A 140 0.85 -5.51 -23.05
N ASP A 141 -0.40 -5.44 -22.59
CA ASP A 141 -0.71 -5.35 -21.15
C ASP A 141 -0.25 -6.62 -20.40
N ILE A 142 -0.44 -7.80 -21.00
CA ILE A 142 0.05 -9.07 -20.42
C ILE A 142 1.57 -9.08 -20.31
N LYS A 143 2.29 -8.61 -21.34
CA LYS A 143 3.76 -8.52 -21.31
C LYS A 143 4.25 -7.53 -20.27
N GLU A 144 3.64 -6.36 -20.18
CA GLU A 144 4.02 -5.35 -19.18
C GLU A 144 3.79 -5.85 -17.75
N ASN A 145 2.66 -6.50 -17.50
CA ASN A 145 2.37 -7.12 -16.21
C ASN A 145 3.34 -8.28 -15.91
N SER A 146 3.69 -9.10 -16.89
CA SER A 146 4.69 -10.17 -16.73
C SER A 146 6.07 -9.63 -16.36
N ILE A 147 6.51 -8.52 -16.96
CA ILE A 147 7.78 -7.87 -16.64
C ILE A 147 7.74 -7.27 -15.22
N ARG A 148 6.62 -6.65 -14.85
CA ARG A 148 6.40 -6.08 -13.52
C ARG A 148 6.45 -7.15 -12.42
N GLU A 149 5.74 -8.25 -12.62
CA GLU A 149 5.70 -9.37 -11.67
C GLU A 149 7.09 -10.00 -11.46
N GLU A 150 7.88 -10.16 -12.51
CA GLU A 150 9.23 -10.70 -12.41
C GLU A 150 10.16 -9.78 -11.61
N LEU A 151 10.06 -8.47 -11.86
CA LEU A 151 10.82 -7.47 -11.12
C LEU A 151 10.44 -7.45 -9.63
N GLU A 152 9.15 -7.56 -9.31
CA GLU A 152 8.67 -7.66 -7.92
C GLU A 152 9.20 -8.91 -7.21
N ARG A 153 9.23 -10.06 -7.91
CA ARG A 153 9.84 -11.30 -7.37
C ARG A 153 11.33 -11.13 -7.09
N GLN A 154 12.06 -10.48 -7.99
CA GLN A 154 13.48 -10.24 -7.81
C GLN A 154 13.76 -9.36 -6.59
N TYR A 155 13.00 -8.27 -6.41
CA TYR A 155 13.12 -7.41 -5.24
C TYR A 155 12.73 -8.14 -3.94
N GLN A 156 11.66 -8.94 -3.97
CA GLN A 156 11.25 -9.71 -2.80
C GLN A 156 12.32 -10.74 -2.40
N SER A 157 12.91 -11.45 -3.37
CA SER A 157 14.02 -12.37 -3.12
C SER A 157 15.21 -11.66 -2.46
N GLN A 158 15.58 -10.46 -2.92
CA GLN A 158 16.66 -9.69 -2.30
C GLN A 158 16.32 -9.26 -0.86
N ILE A 159 15.07 -8.90 -0.59
CA ILE A 159 14.61 -8.56 0.76
C ILE A 159 14.69 -9.78 1.67
N ASP A 160 14.28 -10.95 1.19
CA ASP A 160 14.29 -12.19 1.95
C ASP A 160 15.73 -12.62 2.29
N ASP A 161 16.66 -12.52 1.33
CA ASP A 161 18.09 -12.79 1.55
C ASP A 161 18.70 -11.83 2.58
N LEU A 162 18.40 -10.54 2.50
CA LEU A 162 18.86 -9.55 3.48
C LEU A 162 18.28 -9.83 4.87
N SER A 163 17.02 -10.23 4.94
CA SER A 163 16.36 -10.61 6.19
C SER A 163 17.02 -11.85 6.81
N LEU A 164 17.35 -12.85 5.99
CA LEU A 164 18.08 -14.05 6.42
C LEU A 164 19.45 -13.68 7.00
N ILE A 165 20.21 -12.83 6.31
CA ILE A 165 21.53 -12.35 6.77
C ILE A 165 21.40 -11.61 8.10
N MET A 166 20.39 -10.74 8.25
CA MET A 166 20.18 -10.00 9.49
C MET A 166 19.87 -10.92 10.67
N ASN A 167 19.02 -11.94 10.46
CA ASN A 167 18.69 -12.92 11.50
C ASN A 167 19.89 -13.77 11.91
N LEU A 168 20.71 -14.21 10.95
CA LEU A 168 21.97 -14.92 11.22
C LEU A 168 22.94 -14.06 12.06
N ASN A 169 23.09 -12.79 11.71
CA ASN A 169 23.96 -11.87 12.45
C ASN A 169 23.46 -11.65 13.89
N LEU A 170 22.14 -11.54 14.10
CA LEU A 170 21.56 -11.45 15.44
C LEU A 170 21.86 -12.70 16.27
N GLU A 171 21.73 -13.89 15.67
CA GLU A 171 22.04 -15.16 16.36
C GLU A 171 23.52 -15.28 16.73
N ILE A 172 24.43 -14.87 15.83
CA ILE A 172 25.87 -14.84 16.10
C ILE A 172 26.19 -13.87 17.24
N SER A 173 25.58 -12.68 17.24
CA SER A 173 25.77 -11.68 18.29
C SER A 173 25.34 -12.22 19.66
N PHE A 174 24.20 -12.91 19.72
CA PHE A 174 23.70 -13.51 20.96
C PHE A 174 24.66 -14.59 21.50
N LYS A 175 25.18 -15.46 20.63
CA LYS A 175 26.18 -16.48 21.01
C LYS A 175 27.47 -15.85 21.53
N TYR A 176 27.89 -14.71 20.95
CA TYR A 176 29.06 -13.98 21.40
C TYR A 176 28.85 -13.36 22.79
N GLU A 177 27.70 -12.75 23.05
CA GLU A 177 27.37 -12.19 24.36
C GLU A 177 27.31 -13.26 25.46
N ASP A 178 26.72 -14.42 25.16
CA ASP A 178 26.64 -15.54 26.11
C ASP A 178 28.05 -16.08 26.44
N LEU A 179 28.89 -16.29 25.42
CA LEU A 179 30.28 -16.74 25.62
C LEU A 179 31.10 -15.69 26.39
N SER A 180 30.94 -14.41 26.06
CA SER A 180 31.60 -13.30 26.77
C SER A 180 31.21 -13.28 28.25
N SER A 181 29.92 -13.49 28.55
CA SER A 181 29.39 -13.56 29.92
C SER A 181 29.96 -14.76 30.68
N GLN A 182 30.03 -15.93 30.03
CA GLN A 182 30.60 -17.14 30.62
C GLN A 182 32.10 -17.00 30.90
N ILE A 183 32.85 -16.35 29.99
CA ILE A 183 34.26 -16.02 30.19
C ILE A 183 34.44 -15.06 31.37
N HIS A 184 33.60 -14.03 31.49
CA HIS A 184 33.66 -13.08 32.60
C HIS A 184 33.42 -13.78 33.95
N LEU A 185 32.44 -14.69 33.99
CA LEU A 185 32.14 -15.50 35.18
C LEU A 185 33.31 -16.41 35.57
N MET A 186 33.93 -17.10 34.62
CA MET A 186 35.13 -17.90 34.89
C MET A 186 36.29 -17.03 35.40
N LYS A 187 36.54 -15.87 34.79
CA LYS A 187 37.59 -14.94 35.23
C LYS A 187 37.39 -14.49 36.67
N ALA A 188 36.14 -14.24 37.08
CA ALA A 188 35.80 -13.92 38.46
C ALA A 188 36.05 -15.10 39.42
N HIS A 189 35.71 -16.33 39.01
CA HIS A 189 35.87 -17.53 39.84
C HIS A 189 37.33 -17.97 40.03
N VAL A 190 38.18 -17.73 39.02
CA VAL A 190 39.62 -18.07 39.05
C VAL A 190 40.48 -16.95 39.67
N GLY A 191 39.88 -15.81 40.06
CA GLY A 191 40.57 -14.73 40.76
C GLY A 191 41.49 -13.88 39.87
N PHE A 192 41.24 -13.84 38.56
CA PHE A 192 42.05 -13.05 37.61
C PHE A 192 41.60 -11.58 37.63
N GLN A 193 42.27 -10.74 38.42
CA GLN A 193 42.14 -9.28 38.35
C GLN A 193 42.80 -8.77 37.06
N VAL A 194 42.01 -8.34 36.09
CA VAL A 194 42.52 -7.54 34.97
C VAL A 194 42.64 -6.11 35.49
N ASN A 195 43.86 -5.69 35.82
CA ASN A 195 44.15 -4.27 36.02
C ASN A 195 43.76 -3.51 34.74
N PRO A 196 43.05 -2.38 34.83
CA PRO A 196 42.89 -1.51 33.68
C PRO A 196 44.28 -0.99 33.31
N THR A 197 44.76 -1.36 32.13
CA THR A 197 45.95 -0.77 31.54
C THR A 197 45.68 0.72 31.35
N GLU A 198 46.15 1.52 32.30
CA GLU A 198 46.47 2.92 32.06
C GLU A 198 47.58 2.96 31.01
N SER A 199 47.26 3.47 29.84
CA SER A 199 48.18 4.02 28.84
C SER A 199 47.31 4.93 27.99
N GLY A 200 47.42 6.24 28.02
CA GLY A 200 48.58 7.06 28.29
C GLY A 200 48.55 8.14 27.21
N SER A 201 48.31 9.37 27.65
CA SER A 201 48.79 10.63 27.05
C SER A 201 49.33 10.55 25.62
N GLY A 202 48.59 11.11 24.66
CA GLY A 202 49.12 11.63 23.40
C GLY A 202 48.60 13.04 23.18
N HIS A 203 49.49 14.01 23.31
CA HIS A 203 49.28 15.45 23.14
C HIS A 203 49.29 15.84 21.65
N VAL A 204 48.65 16.98 21.35
CA VAL A 204 48.54 17.76 20.09
C VAL A 204 47.33 17.45 19.21
#